data_AF-A0AAD9Q7M7-F1
#
_entry.id   AF-A0AAD9Q7M7-F1
#
_cell.length_a   1.000
_cell.length_b   1.000
_cell.length_c   1.000
_cell.angle_alpha   90.00
_cell.angle_beta   90.00
_cell.angle_gamma   90.00
#
_symmetry.space_group_name_H-M   'P 1'
#
loop_
_entity.id
_entity.type
_entity.pdbx_description
1 polymer ?
#
loop_
_entity_poly.entity_id
_entity_poly.type
_entity_poly.pdbx_seq_one_letter_code
_entity_poly.pdbx_strand_id
1 'polypeptide(L)'
;MVPFLLSDLEKQLRSIMSRFLTDSVNFRLTFTQLAKIDVTSNDNSKLSKAVNISIITKRGVDGLRKNEQITQQEQRQFQLDCKVFLTRTSDKLLEKCPLRLPVVCFLRCLDPQVGVERGLCINSEITEYNLKQKSVDALRKGDNIVHLRKSNSFRRTIKDMEKEGDGIDDQIETLKKRLES
;
A
#
# COMPACT_ATOMS: atom_id res chain seq x y z
N MET A 1 1.10 1.09 15.80
CA MET A 1 2.07 0.95 14.69
C MET A 1 1.40 0.57 13.36
N VAL A 2 0.40 -0.33 13.35
CA VAL A 2 -0.33 -0.75 12.14
C VAL A 2 -0.84 0.40 11.24
N PRO A 3 -1.37 1.53 11.75
CA PRO A 3 -1.86 2.61 10.90
C PRO A 3 -0.81 3.25 9.99
N PHE A 4 0.46 3.27 10.42
CA PHE A 4 1.56 3.91 9.70
C PHE A 4 2.31 2.94 8.78
N LEU A 5 2.00 1.65 8.87
CA LEU A 5 2.70 0.59 8.15
C LEU A 5 2.73 0.83 6.64
N LEU A 6 1.61 1.27 6.06
CA LEU A 6 1.54 1.56 4.63
C LEU A 6 2.49 2.69 4.23
N SER A 7 2.40 3.80 4.96
CA SER A 7 3.18 5.02 4.72
C SER A 7 4.69 4.79 4.93
N ASP A 8 5.05 3.98 5.93
CA ASP A 8 6.44 3.64 6.20
C ASP A 8 7.02 2.69 5.14
N LEU A 9 6.27 1.66 4.74
CA LEU A 9 6.67 0.76 3.65
C LEU A 9 6.81 1.52 2.33
N GLU A 10 5.90 2.45 2.04
CA GLU A 10 5.98 3.30 0.85
C GLU A 10 7.27 4.13 0.87
N LYS A 11 7.56 4.84 1.97
CA LYS A 11 8.78 5.65 2.11
C LYS A 11 10.05 4.82 1.96
N GLN A 12 10.08 3.63 2.57
CA GLN A 12 11.19 2.68 2.47
C GLN A 12 11.42 2.24 1.02
N LEU A 13 10.37 1.80 0.33
CA LEU A 13 10.46 1.38 -1.07
C LEU A 13 10.91 2.52 -1.98
N ARG A 14 10.31 3.71 -1.86
CA ARG A 14 10.71 4.88 -2.65
C ARG A 14 12.17 5.26 -2.41
N SER A 15 12.63 5.20 -1.16
CA SER A 15 14.02 5.49 -0.80
C SER A 15 14.99 4.52 -1.47
N ILE A 16 14.71 3.21 -1.43
CA ILE A 16 15.53 2.18 -2.06
C ILE A 16 15.52 2.34 -3.58
N MET A 17 14.33 2.45 -4.18
CA MET A 17 14.16 2.58 -5.62
C MET A 17 14.78 3.85 -6.20
N SER A 18 14.77 4.96 -5.45
CA SER A 18 15.38 6.23 -5.88
C SER A 18 16.86 6.12 -6.23
N ARG A 19 17.55 5.10 -5.71
CA ARG A 19 18.99 4.92 -5.93
C ARG A 19 19.33 4.43 -7.34
N PHE A 20 18.41 3.75 -8.01
CA PHE A 20 18.68 3.10 -9.30
C PHE A 20 17.55 3.25 -10.34
N LEU A 21 16.38 3.77 -9.96
CA LEU A 21 15.31 4.17 -10.88
C LEU A 21 15.32 5.67 -11.15
N THR A 22 14.86 6.06 -12.32
CA THR A 22 14.70 7.47 -12.70
C THR A 22 13.65 8.15 -11.82
N ASP A 23 13.91 9.40 -11.43
CA ASP A 23 13.04 10.12 -10.49
C ASP A 23 11.62 10.34 -11.05
N SER A 24 11.47 10.40 -12.38
CA SER A 24 10.18 10.47 -13.08
C SER A 24 9.28 9.26 -12.78
N VAL A 25 9.88 8.07 -12.67
CA VAL A 25 9.18 6.82 -12.38
C VAL A 25 8.86 6.75 -10.88
N ASN A 26 9.85 7.08 -10.04
CA ASN A 26 9.70 6.94 -8.59
C ASN A 26 8.70 7.94 -7.99
N PHE A 27 8.52 9.14 -8.56
CA PHE A 27 7.60 10.16 -8.03
C PHE A 27 6.15 10.04 -8.55
N ARG A 28 5.95 9.44 -9.72
CA ARG A 28 4.63 9.37 -10.37
C ARG A 28 3.72 8.27 -9.85
N LEU A 29 4.30 7.20 -9.29
CA LEU A 29 3.54 6.00 -8.93
C LEU A 29 2.79 6.19 -7.62
N THR A 30 1.53 5.79 -7.59
CA THR A 30 0.78 5.57 -6.34
C THR A 30 1.38 4.39 -5.56
N PHE A 31 1.17 4.29 -4.25
CA PHE A 31 1.68 3.18 -3.43
C PHE A 31 1.28 1.79 -3.98
N THR A 32 0.07 1.63 -4.52
CA THR A 32 -0.39 0.39 -5.16
C THR A 32 0.32 0.09 -6.48
N GLN A 33 0.71 1.12 -7.23
CA GLN A 33 1.48 0.97 -8.46
C GLN A 33 2.97 0.74 -8.16
N LEU A 34 3.48 1.35 -7.09
CA LEU A 34 4.85 1.18 -6.61
C LEU A 34 5.13 -0.28 -6.22
N ALA A 35 4.15 -0.96 -5.62
CA ALA A 35 4.28 -2.39 -5.29
C ALA A 35 4.22 -3.34 -6.51
N LYS A 36 3.81 -2.82 -7.68
CA LYS A 36 3.61 -3.58 -8.93
C LYS A 36 4.57 -3.19 -10.04
N ILE A 37 5.47 -2.24 -9.79
CA ILE A 37 6.45 -1.82 -10.78
C ILE A 37 7.40 -2.96 -11.13
N ASP A 38 7.66 -3.12 -12.41
CA ASP A 38 8.77 -3.93 -12.88
C ASP A 38 10.08 -3.13 -12.80
N VAL A 39 10.85 -3.40 -11.75
CA VAL A 39 12.18 -2.80 -11.51
C VAL A 39 13.27 -3.36 -12.41
N THR A 40 13.00 -4.42 -13.16
CA THR A 40 13.98 -5.06 -14.08
C THR A 40 14.00 -4.42 -15.46
N SER A 41 12.92 -3.72 -15.83
CA SER A 41 12.85 -2.95 -17.08
C SER A 41 13.92 -1.86 -17.16
N ASN A 42 14.70 -1.86 -18.24
CA ASN A 42 15.81 -0.93 -18.42
C ASN A 42 15.33 0.52 -18.66
N ASP A 43 14.11 0.69 -19.18
CA ASP A 43 13.49 1.98 -19.48
C ASP A 43 13.25 2.84 -18.23
N ASN A 44 13.06 2.20 -17.09
CA ASN A 44 12.80 2.86 -15.81
C ASN A 44 14.08 3.15 -15.02
N SER A 45 15.24 2.71 -15.51
CA SER A 45 16.45 2.67 -14.73
C SER A 45 17.41 3.83 -15.02
N LYS A 46 18.06 4.33 -13.97
CA LYS A 46 19.13 5.31 -14.10
C LYS A 46 20.28 4.75 -14.94
N LEU A 47 20.92 5.63 -15.69
CA LEU A 47 22.24 5.39 -16.28
C LEU A 47 23.21 4.93 -15.20
N SER A 48 24.13 4.02 -15.53
CA SER A 48 25.10 3.45 -14.57
C SER A 48 25.89 4.52 -13.80
N LYS A 49 26.23 5.62 -14.45
CA LYS A 49 26.90 6.79 -13.84
C LYS A 49 26.04 7.55 -12.83
N ALA A 50 24.72 7.46 -12.94
CA ALA A 50 23.74 8.17 -12.12
C ALA A 50 23.19 7.30 -10.98
N VAL A 51 23.63 6.04 -10.87
CA VAL A 51 23.28 5.16 -9.75
C VAL A 51 23.84 5.77 -8.48
N ASN A 52 22.98 6.01 -7.50
CA ASN A 52 23.35 6.63 -6.24
C ASN A 52 24.00 5.55 -5.33
N ILE A 53 25.31 5.39 -5.52
CA ILE A 53 26.15 4.65 -4.60
C ILE A 53 26.46 5.57 -3.43
N SER A 54 26.27 5.08 -2.21
CA SER A 54 26.38 5.87 -0.97
C SER A 54 27.64 6.76 -0.96
N ILE A 55 27.54 7.94 -0.33
CA ILE A 55 28.62 8.96 -0.32
C ILE A 55 29.96 8.35 0.13
N ILE A 56 29.93 7.47 1.13
CA ILE A 56 31.11 6.79 1.67
C ILE A 56 31.73 5.88 0.61
N THR A 57 30.92 5.03 -0.03
CA THR A 57 31.39 4.13 -1.09
C THR A 57 31.92 4.90 -2.28
N LYS A 58 31.23 5.96 -2.71
CA LYS A 58 31.67 6.81 -3.83
C LYS A 58 33.03 7.45 -3.53
N ARG A 59 33.22 7.99 -2.33
CA ARG A 59 34.51 8.55 -1.90
C ARG A 59 35.61 7.49 -1.88
N GLY A 60 35.30 6.28 -1.42
CA GLY A 60 36.23 5.15 -1.44
C GLY A 60 36.67 4.80 -2.86
N VAL A 61 35.73 4.60 -3.78
CA VAL A 61 35.99 4.27 -5.19
C VAL A 61 36.74 5.40 -5.90
N ASP A 62 36.34 6.66 -5.68
CA ASP A 62 37.04 7.82 -6.25
C ASP A 62 38.47 7.96 -5.69
N GLY A 63 38.68 7.60 -4.41
CA GLY A 63 40.00 7.54 -3.78
C GLY A 63 40.90 6.46 -4.40
N LEU A 64 40.36 5.25 -4.61
CA LEU A 64 41.05 4.17 -5.30
C LEU A 64 41.45 4.56 -6.73
N ARG A 65 40.57 5.30 -7.43
CA ARG A 65 40.86 5.82 -8.77
C ARG A 65 41.97 6.88 -8.75
N LYS A 66 41.94 7.80 -7.77
CA LYS A 66 42.99 8.82 -7.61
C LYS A 66 44.37 8.20 -7.32
N ASN A 67 44.38 7.05 -6.66
CA ASN A 67 45.59 6.29 -6.36
C ASN A 67 45.98 5.31 -7.48
N GLU A 68 45.35 5.40 -8.66
CA GLU A 68 45.58 4.53 -9.84
C GLU A 68 45.42 3.01 -9.56
N GLN A 69 44.75 2.64 -8.47
CA GLN A 69 44.52 1.24 -8.10
C GLN A 69 43.38 0.61 -8.90
N ILE A 70 42.50 1.43 -9.47
CA ILE A 70 41.41 0.99 -10.32
C ILE A 70 41.32 1.85 -11.58
N THR A 71 40.99 1.20 -12.69
CA THR A 71 40.72 1.83 -13.97
C THR A 71 39.31 2.44 -14.01
N GLN A 72 39.09 3.35 -14.96
CA GLN A 72 37.75 3.91 -15.18
C GLN A 72 36.74 2.83 -15.63
N GLN A 73 37.21 1.77 -16.28
CA GLN A 73 36.38 0.64 -16.69
C GLN A 73 35.90 -0.16 -15.47
N GLU A 74 36.81 -0.48 -14.55
CA GLU A 74 36.47 -1.18 -13.30
C GLU A 74 35.52 -0.36 -12.42
N GLN A 75 35.71 0.96 -12.34
CA GLN A 75 34.76 1.85 -11.65
C GLN A 75 33.35 1.76 -12.26
N ARG A 76 33.23 1.74 -13.60
CA ARG A 76 31.93 1.60 -14.26
C ARG A 76 31.34 0.21 -14.09
N GLN A 77 32.17 -0.84 -14.11
CA GLN A 77 31.73 -2.20 -13.87
C GLN A 77 31.16 -2.34 -12.46
N PHE A 78 31.86 -1.82 -11.46
CA PHE A 78 31.36 -1.77 -10.08
C PHE A 78 30.01 -1.05 -9.97
N GLN A 79 29.81 0.05 -10.70
CA GLN A 79 28.52 0.75 -10.75
C GLN A 79 27.40 -0.11 -11.36
N LEU A 80 27.70 -0.85 -12.42
CA LEU A 80 26.76 -1.80 -13.02
C LEU A 80 26.43 -2.95 -12.05
N ASP A 81 27.43 -3.50 -11.38
CA ASP A 81 27.24 -4.58 -10.41
C ASP A 81 26.36 -4.11 -9.23
N CYS A 82 26.61 -2.89 -8.73
CA CYS A 82 25.76 -2.25 -7.73
C CYS A 82 24.31 -2.09 -8.21
N LYS A 83 24.11 -1.66 -9.46
CA LYS A 83 22.79 -1.53 -10.07
C LYS A 83 22.08 -2.88 -10.13
N VAL A 84 22.75 -3.91 -10.65
CA VAL A 84 22.20 -5.28 -10.75
C VAL A 84 21.82 -5.82 -9.37
N PHE A 85 22.69 -5.63 -8.37
CA PHE A 85 22.41 -6.03 -6.99
C PHE A 85 21.17 -5.33 -6.41
N LEU A 86 21.08 -4.00 -6.57
CA LEU A 86 19.95 -3.22 -6.07
C LEU A 86 18.63 -3.59 -6.77
N THR A 87 18.67 -3.79 -8.09
CA THR A 87 17.52 -4.25 -8.87
C THR A 87 17.04 -5.62 -8.38
N ARG A 88 17.95 -6.61 -8.30
CA ARG A 88 17.60 -7.97 -7.88
C ARG A 88 17.08 -8.03 -6.44
N THR A 89 17.65 -7.22 -5.55
CA THR A 89 17.20 -7.13 -4.17
C THR A 89 15.82 -6.49 -4.08
N SER A 90 15.58 -5.43 -4.85
CA SER A 90 14.28 -4.74 -4.88
C SER A 90 13.19 -5.61 -5.49
N ASP A 91 13.50 -6.40 -6.51
CA ASP A 91 12.57 -7.34 -7.12
C ASP A 91 12.08 -8.40 -6.11
N LYS A 92 13.02 -9.01 -5.38
CA LYS A 92 12.69 -9.93 -4.26
C LYS A 92 11.89 -9.26 -3.16
N LEU A 93 12.22 -8.01 -2.82
CA LEU A 93 11.50 -7.24 -1.80
C LEU A 93 10.04 -6.97 -2.24
N LEU A 94 9.84 -6.65 -3.52
CA LEU A 94 8.52 -6.44 -4.11
C LEU A 94 7.69 -7.72 -4.16
N GLU A 95 8.32 -8.88 -4.41
CA GLU A 95 7.65 -10.18 -4.43
C GLU A 95 6.91 -10.47 -3.11
N LYS A 96 7.54 -10.13 -1.97
CA LYS A 96 6.98 -10.34 -0.63
C LYS A 96 6.39 -9.07 -0.01
N CYS A 97 6.21 -8.02 -0.81
CA CYS A 97 5.81 -6.72 -0.28
C CYS A 97 4.37 -6.76 0.27
N PRO A 98 4.15 -6.40 1.56
CA PRO A 98 2.81 -6.36 2.16
C PRO A 98 1.86 -5.39 1.44
N LEU A 99 2.38 -4.38 0.73
CA LEU A 99 1.59 -3.44 -0.07
C LEU A 99 0.82 -4.11 -1.22
N ARG A 100 1.14 -5.35 -1.58
CA ARG A 100 0.36 -6.14 -2.54
C ARG A 100 -0.91 -6.73 -1.93
N LEU A 101 -0.96 -6.84 -0.60
CA LEU A 101 -2.08 -7.44 0.11
C LEU A 101 -3.20 -6.39 0.28
N PRO A 102 -4.41 -6.64 -0.23
CA PRO A 102 -5.52 -5.69 -0.11
C PRO A 102 -5.79 -5.24 1.33
N VAL A 103 -5.66 -6.16 2.30
CA VAL A 103 -5.85 -5.86 3.73
C VAL A 103 -4.91 -4.75 4.20
N VAL A 104 -3.64 -4.76 3.79
CA VAL A 104 -2.66 -3.73 4.18
C VAL A 104 -3.02 -2.39 3.57
N CYS A 105 -3.54 -2.38 2.33
CA CYS A 105 -4.06 -1.16 1.71
C CYS A 105 -5.30 -0.61 2.42
N PHE A 106 -6.19 -1.48 2.91
CA PHE A 106 -7.38 -1.05 3.65
C PHE A 106 -7.04 -0.44 5.01
N LEU A 107 -6.02 -0.95 5.70
CA LEU A 107 -5.58 -0.43 7.01
C LEU A 107 -5.13 1.04 6.96
N ARG A 108 -4.86 1.59 5.77
CA ARG A 108 -4.62 3.04 5.57
C ARG A 108 -5.77 3.90 6.07
N CYS A 109 -7.01 3.38 6.08
CA CYS A 109 -8.15 4.12 6.61
C CYS A 109 -8.02 4.41 8.12
N LEU A 110 -7.15 3.67 8.81
CA LEU A 110 -6.84 3.86 10.21
C LEU A 110 -5.68 4.86 10.42
N ASP A 111 -4.98 5.28 9.36
CA ASP A 111 -3.90 6.28 9.45
C ASP A 111 -4.50 7.64 9.86
N PRO A 112 -4.17 8.15 11.07
CA PRO A 112 -4.71 9.42 11.55
C PRO A 112 -4.38 10.58 10.62
N GLN A 113 -3.25 10.55 9.91
CA GLN A 113 -2.85 11.60 8.98
C GLN A 113 -3.80 11.66 7.77
N VAL A 114 -4.24 10.50 7.29
CA VAL A 114 -5.23 10.38 6.21
C VAL A 114 -6.62 10.80 6.69
N GLY A 115 -6.92 10.57 7.97
CA GLY A 115 -8.12 11.07 8.65
C GLY A 115 -8.20 12.59 8.59
N VAL A 116 -7.14 13.26 9.07
CA VAL A 116 -7.05 14.72 9.13
C VAL A 116 -7.09 15.37 7.75
N GLU A 117 -6.33 14.87 6.76
CA GLU A 117 -6.36 15.38 5.38
C GLU A 117 -7.73 15.28 4.71
N ARG A 118 -8.55 14.29 5.10
CA ARG A 118 -9.87 14.05 4.52
C ARG A 118 -11.01 14.70 5.29
N GLY A 119 -10.71 15.57 6.26
CA GLY A 119 -11.71 16.23 7.09
C GLY A 119 -12.51 15.26 7.97
N LEU A 120 -11.93 14.10 8.30
CA LEU A 120 -12.55 13.14 9.23
C LEU A 120 -12.29 13.67 10.64
N CYS A 121 -13.30 14.34 11.20
CA CYS A 121 -13.30 14.86 12.55
C CYS A 121 -12.98 13.75 13.56
N ILE A 122 -12.28 14.09 14.65
CA ILE A 122 -11.79 13.16 15.68
C ILE A 122 -12.92 12.51 16.52
N ASN A 123 -14.19 12.81 16.23
CA ASN A 123 -15.33 12.18 16.88
C ASN A 123 -15.45 10.73 16.38
N SER A 124 -15.37 9.77 17.30
CA SER A 124 -15.41 8.32 17.02
C SER A 124 -16.63 7.91 16.18
N GLU A 125 -17.79 8.49 16.45
CA GLU A 125 -19.05 8.23 15.73
C GLU A 125 -19.01 8.69 14.25
N ILE A 126 -18.41 9.86 14.00
CA ILE A 126 -18.26 10.43 12.66
C ILE A 126 -17.22 9.64 11.86
N THR A 127 -16.21 9.11 12.54
CA THR A 127 -15.17 8.27 11.92
C THR A 127 -15.78 6.97 11.40
N GLU A 128 -16.60 6.30 12.21
CA GLU A 128 -17.24 5.03 11.85
C GLU A 128 -18.23 5.18 10.67
N TYR A 129 -19.03 6.25 10.70
CA TYR A 129 -19.98 6.58 9.61
C TYR A 129 -19.25 6.84 8.28
N ASN A 130 -18.19 7.66 8.31
CA ASN A 130 -17.43 7.97 7.11
C ASN A 130 -16.58 6.80 6.60
N LEU A 131 -16.13 5.90 7.49
CA LEU A 131 -15.45 4.67 7.11
C LEU A 131 -16.42 3.73 6.38
N LYS A 132 -17.64 3.56 6.92
CA LYS A 132 -18.73 2.78 6.29
C LYS A 132 -19.08 3.36 4.92
N GLN A 133 -19.22 4.67 4.80
CA GLN A 133 -19.57 5.30 3.53
C GLN A 133 -18.47 5.16 2.47
N LYS A 134 -17.20 5.39 2.82
CA LYS A 134 -16.07 5.26 1.89
C LYS A 134 -15.76 3.82 1.49
N SER A 135 -15.99 2.85 2.37
CA SER A 135 -15.86 1.43 2.03
C SER A 135 -16.98 0.98 1.08
N VAL A 136 -18.21 1.48 1.29
CA VAL A 136 -19.33 1.31 0.35
C VAL A 136 -19.02 1.94 -1.02
N ASP A 137 -18.47 3.15 -1.08
CA ASP A 137 -18.12 3.81 -2.34
C ASP A 137 -16.94 3.14 -3.07
N ALA A 138 -15.96 2.60 -2.32
CA ALA A 138 -14.85 1.85 -2.89
C ALA A 138 -15.29 0.49 -3.47
N LEU A 139 -16.27 -0.18 -2.83
CA LEU A 139 -16.93 -1.37 -3.38
C LEU A 139 -17.70 -1.03 -4.66
N ARG A 140 -18.46 0.08 -4.64
CA ARG A 140 -19.25 0.56 -5.78
C ARG A 140 -18.40 0.93 -7.00
N LYS A 141 -17.15 1.35 -6.78
CA LYS A 141 -16.21 1.75 -7.85
C LYS A 141 -15.39 0.57 -8.40
N GLY A 142 -15.33 -0.55 -7.68
CA GLY A 142 -14.69 -1.80 -8.12
C GLY A 142 -15.59 -2.71 -8.97
N ASP A 143 -16.90 -2.47 -8.98
CA ASP A 143 -17.92 -3.38 -9.55
C ASP A 143 -18.09 -3.33 -11.09
N ASN A 144 -17.24 -2.61 -11.83
CA ASN A 144 -17.33 -2.58 -13.31
C ASN A 144 -16.68 -3.80 -14.00
N ILE A 145 -16.13 -4.76 -13.26
CA ILE A 145 -15.61 -6.01 -13.85
C ILE A 145 -16.20 -7.20 -13.08
N VAL A 146 -17.32 -7.71 -13.61
CA VAL A 146 -17.78 -9.10 -13.50
C VAL A 146 -18.09 -9.59 -12.07
N HIS A 147 -19.34 -9.41 -11.59
CA HIS A 147 -20.15 -10.45 -10.87
C HIS A 147 -21.42 -9.88 -10.21
N LEU A 148 -22.37 -9.37 -10.99
CA LEU A 148 -23.68 -8.94 -10.49
C LEU A 148 -24.66 -10.10 -10.15
N ARG A 149 -24.17 -11.31 -9.83
CA ARG A 149 -25.01 -12.49 -9.56
C ARG A 149 -25.01 -12.97 -8.11
N LYS A 150 -24.07 -12.52 -7.25
CA LYS A 150 -24.01 -12.92 -5.82
C LYS A 150 -24.75 -11.96 -4.86
N SER A 151 -24.94 -10.68 -5.21
CA SER A 151 -25.54 -9.68 -4.31
C SER A 151 -27.01 -9.89 -3.98
N ASN A 152 -27.78 -10.58 -4.83
CA ASN A 152 -29.20 -10.87 -4.55
C ASN A 152 -29.38 -11.98 -3.51
N SER A 153 -28.40 -12.87 -3.35
CA SER A 153 -28.44 -13.92 -2.33
C SER A 153 -28.23 -13.32 -0.94
N PHE A 154 -27.22 -12.46 -0.79
CA PHE A 154 -26.87 -11.87 0.51
C PHE A 154 -27.93 -10.87 0.99
N ARG A 155 -28.52 -10.08 0.07
CA ARG A 155 -29.63 -9.17 0.42
C ARG A 155 -30.89 -9.90 0.88
N ARG A 156 -31.18 -11.10 0.37
CA ARG A 156 -32.31 -11.91 0.87
C ARG A 156 -32.03 -12.42 2.26
N THR A 157 -30.83 -12.96 2.49
CA THR A 157 -30.44 -13.46 3.81
C THR A 157 -30.49 -12.38 4.89
N ILE A 158 -30.05 -11.15 4.59
CA ILE A 158 -30.16 -10.03 5.55
C ILE A 158 -31.62 -9.68 5.85
N LYS A 159 -32.50 -9.62 4.84
CA LYS A 159 -33.93 -9.33 5.06
C LYS A 159 -34.64 -10.42 5.87
N ASP A 160 -34.27 -11.68 5.66
CA ASP A 160 -34.86 -12.79 6.40
C ASP A 160 -34.40 -12.76 7.86
N MET A 161 -33.15 -12.38 8.12
CA MET A 161 -32.63 -12.18 9.49
C MET A 161 -33.22 -10.95 10.19
N GLU A 162 -33.45 -9.84 9.47
CA GLU A 162 -34.13 -8.65 10.02
C GLU A 162 -35.56 -8.97 10.45
N LYS A 163 -36.30 -9.74 9.63
CA LYS A 163 -37.67 -10.15 9.94
C LYS A 163 -37.77 -11.12 11.12
N GLU A 164 -36.73 -11.94 11.33
CA GLU A 164 -36.65 -12.83 12.49
C GLU A 164 -36.33 -12.03 13.77
N GLY A 165 -35.53 -10.96 13.67
CA GLY A 165 -35.27 -10.01 14.75
C GLY A 165 -36.55 -9.29 15.22
N ASP A 166 -37.34 -8.75 14.28
CA ASP A 166 -38.60 -8.06 14.61
C ASP A 166 -39.58 -9.00 15.35
N GLY A 167 -39.64 -10.28 14.95
CA GLY A 167 -40.50 -11.26 15.61
C GLY A 167 -40.04 -11.65 17.02
N ILE A 168 -38.75 -11.52 17.33
CA ILE A 168 -38.21 -11.74 18.67
C ILE A 168 -38.52 -10.54 19.57
N ASP A 169 -38.43 -9.32 19.06
CA ASP A 169 -38.79 -8.11 19.81
C ASP A 169 -40.28 -8.10 20.19
N ASP A 170 -41.17 -8.53 19.29
CA ASP A 170 -42.60 -8.70 19.58
C ASP A 170 -42.85 -9.73 20.71
N GLN A 171 -42.07 -10.81 20.75
CA GLN A 171 -42.16 -11.82 21.82
C GLN A 171 -41.64 -11.30 23.15
N ILE A 172 -40.56 -10.52 23.14
CA ILE A 172 -40.02 -9.88 24.35
C ILE A 172 -41.01 -8.85 24.91
N GLU A 173 -41.64 -8.05 24.05
CA GLU A 173 -42.69 -7.09 24.40
C GLU A 173 -43.90 -7.81 25.05
N THR A 174 -44.29 -8.95 24.48
CA THR A 174 -45.39 -9.78 24.99
C THR A 174 -45.07 -10.42 26.34
N LEU A 175 -43.82 -10.86 26.55
CA LEU A 175 -43.36 -11.42 27.82
C LEU A 175 -43.25 -10.37 28.91
N LYS A 176 -42.80 -9.15 28.59
CA LYS A 176 -42.78 -8.02 29.54
C LYS A 176 -44.18 -7.69 30.05
N LYS A 177 -45.17 -7.61 29.16
CA LYS A 177 -46.58 -7.36 29.54
C LYS A 177 -47.18 -8.45 30.44
N ARG A 178 -46.68 -9.69 30.35
CA ARG A 178 -47.12 -10.81 31.22
C ARG A 178 -46.45 -10.82 32.59
N LEU A 179 -45.31 -10.15 32.73
CA LEU A 179 -44.55 -10.05 33.99
C LEU A 179 -44.95 -8.84 34.83
N GLU A 180 -45.61 -7.85 34.22
CA GLU A 180 -46.16 -6.66 34.87
C GLU A 180 -47.65 -6.79 35.27
N SER A 181 -48.26 -7.96 35.04
CA SER A 181 -49.63 -8.32 35.46
C SER A 181 -49.62 -9.40 36.52
#